data_AF-A0AA39UL63-F1
#
_entry.id   AF-A0AA39UL63-F1
#
_cell.length_a   1.000
_cell.length_b   1.000
_cell.length_c   1.000
_cell.angle_alpha   90.00
_cell.angle_beta   90.00
_cell.angle_gamma   90.00
#
_symmetry.space_group_name_H-M   'P 1'
#
loop_
_entity.id
_entity.type
_entity.pdbx_description
1 polymer ?
#
loop_
_entity_poly.entity_id
_entity_poly.type
_entity_poly.pdbx_seq_one_letter_code
_entity_poly.pdbx_strand_id
1 'polypeptide(L)' 'MNRGPIILTIDEAEYLLDQLPPPSSDDDEFVVKLRRRLQDLLTDLRAGAEGTVAS' A
#
# COMPACT_ATOMS: atom_id res chain seq x y z
N MET A 1 -23.37 -4.97 -0.35
CA MET A 1 -22.45 -5.86 -1.10
C MET A 1 -21.44 -6.43 -0.11
N ASN A 2 -21.59 -7.70 0.31
CA ASN A 2 -20.57 -8.38 1.12
C ASN A 2 -19.49 -8.92 0.19
N ARG A 3 -18.55 -8.05 -0.20
CA ARG A 3 -17.32 -8.50 -0.84
C ARG A 3 -16.47 -9.10 0.28
N GLY A 4 -16.14 -10.38 0.17
CA GLY A 4 -15.23 -11.05 1.11
C GLY A 4 -13.86 -10.35 1.18
N PRO A 5 -12.97 -10.79 2.08
CA PRO A 5 -11.66 -10.18 2.21
C PRO A 5 -10.91 -10.22 0.87
N ILE A 6 -10.32 -9.09 0.50
CA ILE A 6 -9.45 -9.00 -0.67
C ILE A 6 -8.08 -9.48 -0.23
N ILE A 7 -7.57 -10.51 -0.91
CA ILE A 7 -6.19 -10.98 -0.74
C ILE A 7 -5.38 -10.40 -1.90
N LEU A 8 -4.33 -9.66 -1.58
CA LEU A 8 -3.43 -9.03 -2.55
C LEU A 8 -1.99 -9.45 -2.24
N THR A 9 -1.20 -9.66 -3.27
CA THR A 9 0.27 -9.70 -3.14
C THR A 9 0.81 -8.29 -2.89
N ILE A 10 2.08 -8.19 -2.45
CA ILE A 10 2.74 -6.89 -2.27
C ILE A 10 2.79 -6.13 -3.60
N ASP A 11 3.13 -6.81 -4.70
CA ASP A 11 3.16 -6.22 -6.05
C ASP A 11 1.78 -5.68 -6.48
N GLU A 12 0.70 -6.43 -6.22
CA GLU A 12 -0.66 -6.00 -6.56
C GLU A 12 -1.10 -4.79 -5.73
N ALA A 13 -0.76 -4.78 -4.44
CA ALA A 13 -1.09 -3.67 -3.55
C ALA A 13 -0.34 -2.38 -3.95
N GLU A 14 0.95 -2.48 -4.29
CA GLU A 14 1.75 -1.37 -4.81
C GLU A 14 1.20 -0.88 -6.16
N TYR A 15 0.89 -1.80 -7.08
CA TYR A 15 0.31 -1.47 -8.38
C TYR A 15 -1.03 -0.72 -8.28
N LEU A 16 -1.89 -1.08 -7.32
CA LEU A 16 -3.14 -0.35 -7.07
C LEU A 16 -2.88 1.02 -6.44
N LEU A 17 -1.91 1.13 -5.54
CA LEU A 17 -1.54 2.40 -4.91
C LEU A 17 -0.97 3.40 -5.92
N ASP A 18 -0.18 2.93 -6.89
CA ASP A 18 0.42 3.73 -7.95
C ASP A 18 -0.61 4.27 -8.96
N GLN A 19 -1.76 3.61 -9.09
CA GLN A 19 -2.86 4.09 -9.94
C GLN A 19 -3.61 5.27 -9.33
N LEU A 20 -3.49 5.50 -8.02
CA LEU A 20 -4.16 6.63 -7.39
C LEU A 20 -3.44 7.93 -7.78
N PRO A 21 -4.16 8.98 -8.19
CA PRO A 21 -3.54 10.27 -8.52
C PRO A 21 -2.76 10.82 -7.33
N PRO A 22 -1.67 11.57 -7.53
CA PRO A 22 -0.91 12.15 -6.42
C PRO A 22 -1.84 13.01 -5.55
N PRO A 23 -1.63 13.03 -4.21
CA PRO A 23 -2.44 13.85 -3.32
C PRO A 23 -2.32 15.33 -3.69
N SER A 24 -3.46 16.00 -3.72
CA SER A 24 -3.64 17.42 -4.02
C SER A 24 -3.92 18.23 -2.76
N SER A 25 -3.89 19.56 -2.86
CA SER A 25 -4.21 20.45 -1.73
C SER A 25 -5.67 20.38 -1.28
N ASP A 26 -6.55 19.85 -2.13
CA ASP A 26 -7.99 19.73 -1.87
C ASP A 26 -8.35 18.38 -1.24
N ASP A 27 -7.40 17.44 -1.14
CA ASP A 27 -7.62 16.15 -0.50
C ASP A 27 -7.65 16.27 1.03
N ASP A 28 -8.53 15.48 1.66
CA ASP A 28 -8.63 15.39 3.11
C ASP A 28 -7.27 14.98 3.73
N GLU A 29 -6.81 15.74 4.72
CA GLU A 29 -5.52 15.51 5.39
C GLU A 29 -5.39 14.08 5.92
N PHE A 30 -6.50 13.50 6.41
CA PHE A 30 -6.55 12.12 6.87
C PHE A 30 -6.31 11.11 5.75
N VAL A 31 -6.88 11.35 4.55
CA VAL A 31 -6.69 10.49 3.37
C VAL A 31 -5.25 10.53 2.91
N VAL A 32 -4.63 11.72 2.88
CA VAL A 32 -3.20 11.88 2.54
C VAL A 32 -2.32 11.10 3.52
N LYS A 33 -2.58 11.22 4.82
CA LYS A 33 -1.86 10.48 5.87
C LYS A 33 -2.03 8.98 5.73
N LEU A 34 -3.25 8.51 5.47
CA LEU A 34 -3.53 7.08 5.31
C LEU A 34 -2.82 6.50 4.08
N ARG A 35 -2.83 7.21 2.95
CA ARG A 35 -2.10 6.83 1.74
C ARG A 35 -0.61 6.66 2.03
N ARG A 36 0.00 7.65 2.68
CA ARG A 36 1.43 7.61 3.04
C ARG A 36 1.72 6.44 3.97
N ARG A 37 0.88 6.21 4.98
CA ARG A 37 1.06 5.10 5.91
C ARG A 37 0.98 3.73 5.23
N LEU A 38 0.09 3.58 4.25
CA LEU A 38 0.00 2.37 3.43
C LEU A 38 1.27 2.17 2.58
N GLN A 39 1.79 3.24 1.99
CA GLN A 39 3.04 3.20 1.21
C GLN A 39 4.24 2.79 2.07
N ASP A 40 4.38 3.40 3.25
CA ASP A 40 5.44 3.06 4.22
C ASP A 40 5.35 1.59 4.64
N LEU A 41 4.13 1.11 4.95
CA LEU A 41 3.89 -0.29 5.31
C LEU A 41 4.30 -1.26 4.19
N LEU A 42 3.89 -1.01 2.95
CA LEU A 42 4.23 -1.88 1.81
C LEU A 42 5.75 -1.91 1.57
N THR A 43 6.40 -0.75 1.73
CA THR A 43 7.87 -0.63 1.63
C THR A 43 8.56 -1.47 2.71
N ASP A 44 8.11 -1.38 3.96
CA ASP A 44 8.66 -2.16 5.08
C ASP A 44 8.43 -3.67 4.89
N LEU A 45 7.26 -4.07 4.40
CA LEU A 45 6.94 -5.47 4.10
C LEU A 45 7.83 -6.03 3.00
N ARG A 46 8.07 -5.26 1.92
CA ARG A 46 8.98 -5.66 0.84
C ARG A 46 10.40 -5.84 1.35
N ALA A 47 10.92 -4.88 2.12
CA ALA A 47 12.24 -4.98 2.74
C ALA A 47 12.36 -6.21 3.66
N GLY A 48 11.32 -6.51 4.44
CA GLY A 48 11.28 -7.70 5.29
C GLY A 48 11.17 -9.02 4.51
N ALA A 49 10.48 -9.03 3.37
CA ALA A 49 10.35 -10.21 2.51
C ALA A 49 11.68 -10.56 1.81
N GLU A 50 12.45 -9.55 1.38
CA GLU A 50 13.75 -9.74 0.71
C GLU A 50 14.82 -10.35 1.62
N GLY A 51 14.65 -10.30 2.96
CA GLY A 51 15.59 -10.82 3.95
C GLY A 51 15.30 -12.22 4.51
N THR A 52 14.24 -12.91 4.05
CA THR A 52 13.80 -14.19 4.62
C THR A 52 13.84 -15.38 3.66
N VAL A 53 14.50 -15.25 2.50
CA VAL A 53 14.97 -16.42 1.76
C VAL A 53 16.02 -17.14 2.61
N ALA A 54 15.53 -18.02 3.47
CA ALA A 54 16.32 -18.92 4.29
C ALA A 54 17.32 -19.65 3.39
N SER A 55 18.60 -19.41 3.66
CA SER A 55 19.70 -20.26 3.20
C SER A 55 19.72 -21.56 4.00
#